data_AF-X1JDF8-F1
#
_entry.id   AF-X1JDF8-F1
#
_cell.length_a   1.000
_cell.length_b   1.000
_cell.length_c   1.000
_cell.angle_alpha   90.00
_cell.angle_beta   90.00
_cell.angle_gamma   90.00
#
_symmetry.space_group_name_H-M   'P 1'
#
loop_
_entity.id
_entity.type
_entity.pdbx_description
1 polymer ?
#
loop_
_entity_poly.entity_id
_entity_poly.type
_entity_poly.pdbx_seq_one_letter_code
_entity_poly.pdbx_strand_id
1 'polypeptide(L)'
;MVILKSPEEIKCIRKSCKLAASALNKVLENIKEGITTLELDRIAEDYIIKHGAKPAFKGYGIKKNKFQHSICISINEEVVHGI
;
A
#
# COMPACT_ATOMS: atom_id res chain seq x y z
N MET A 1 -13.77 0.66 22.06
CA MET A 1 -15.10 0.81 21.43
C MET A 1 -14.99 0.32 20.00
N VAL A 2 -15.86 -0.59 19.56
CA VAL A 2 -15.85 -1.12 18.18
C VAL A 2 -16.95 -0.42 17.39
N ILE A 3 -16.62 0.08 16.21
CA ILE A 3 -17.58 0.75 15.32
C ILE A 3 -18.21 -0.31 14.41
N LEU A 4 -19.52 -0.54 14.55
CA LEU A 4 -20.27 -1.41 13.65
C LEU A 4 -20.50 -0.69 12.32
N LYS A 5 -20.15 -1.36 11.21
CA LYS A 5 -20.24 -0.80 9.86
C LYS A 5 -21.61 -1.04 9.26
N SER A 6 -22.12 -0.06 8.53
CA SER A 6 -23.34 -0.24 7.73
C SER A 6 -23.09 -1.19 6.55
N PRO A 7 -24.15 -1.78 5.97
CA PRO A 7 -24.02 -2.57 4.75
C PRO A 7 -23.30 -1.82 3.60
N GLU A 8 -23.51 -0.51 3.48
CA GLU A 8 -22.88 0.37 2.49
C GLU A 8 -21.39 0.55 2.76
N GLU A 9 -21.01 0.82 4.02
CA GLU A 9 -19.60 0.90 4.41
C GLU A 9 -18.87 -0.42 4.14
N ILE A 10 -19.51 -1.56 4.45
CA ILE A 10 -18.96 -2.89 4.18
C ILE A 10 -18.75 -3.11 2.67
N LYS A 11 -19.67 -2.66 1.81
CA LYS A 11 -19.51 -2.72 0.34
C LYS A 11 -18.30 -1.90 -0.11
N CYS A 12 -18.12 -0.69 0.43
CA CYS A 12 -16.97 0.16 0.14
C CYS A 12 -15.64 -0.47 0.60
N ILE A 13 -15.59 -1.01 1.83
CA ILE A 13 -14.42 -1.73 2.36
C ILE A 13 -14.07 -2.90 1.44
N ARG A 14 -15.05 -3.73 1.06
CA ARG A 14 -14.83 -4.88 0.17
C ARG A 14 -14.21 -4.46 -1.17
N LYS A 15 -14.65 -3.33 -1.76
CA LYS A 15 -14.06 -2.80 -2.99
C LYS A 15 -12.61 -2.35 -2.78
N SER A 16 -12.34 -1.63 -1.69
CA SER A 16 -11.00 -1.16 -1.33
C SER A 16 -10.03 -2.32 -1.08
N CYS A 17 -10.43 -3.31 -0.27
CA CYS A 17 -9.61 -4.48 0.04
C CYS A 17 -9.31 -5.32 -1.20
N LYS A 18 -10.25 -5.47 -2.14
CA LYS A 18 -9.98 -6.15 -3.42
C LYS A 18 -8.88 -5.45 -4.20
N LEU A 19 -8.92 -4.13 -4.31
CA LEU A 19 -7.88 -3.38 -5.00
C LEU A 19 -6.52 -3.49 -4.29
N ALA A 20 -6.51 -3.37 -2.95
CA ALA A 20 -5.29 -3.52 -2.17
C ALA A 20 -4.64 -4.91 -2.38
N ALA A 21 -5.45 -5.98 -2.39
CA ALA A 21 -4.96 -7.32 -2.69
C ALA A 21 -4.39 -7.44 -4.11
N SER A 22 -5.05 -6.84 -5.11
CA SER A 22 -4.52 -6.85 -6.48
C SER A 22 -3.22 -6.03 -6.63
N ALA A 23 -3.09 -4.91 -5.90
CA ALA A 23 -1.85 -4.14 -5.86
C ALA A 23 -0.70 -4.95 -5.25
N LEU A 24 -0.95 -5.66 -4.14
CA LEU A 24 0.02 -6.58 -3.54
C LEU A 24 0.44 -7.66 -4.52
N ASN A 25 -0.51 -8.32 -5.19
CA ASN A 25 -0.20 -9.34 -6.20
C ASN A 25 0.67 -8.77 -7.33
N LYS A 26 0.38 -7.53 -7.78
CA LYS A 26 1.19 -6.87 -8.81
C LYS A 26 2.63 -6.64 -8.36
N VAL A 27 2.84 -6.26 -7.10
CA VAL A 27 4.18 -6.13 -6.52
C VAL A 27 4.88 -7.49 -6.50
N LEU A 28 4.20 -8.54 -6.01
CA LEU A 28 4.75 -9.91 -5.91
C LEU A 28 5.21 -10.46 -7.27
N GLU A 29 4.46 -10.23 -8.35
CA GLU A 29 4.82 -10.63 -9.72
C GLU A 29 6.17 -10.07 -10.20
N ASN A 30 6.64 -8.97 -9.60
CA ASN A 30 7.86 -8.28 -10.01
C ASN A 30 9.04 -8.53 -9.06
N ILE A 31 8.84 -9.23 -7.95
CA ILE A 31 9.92 -9.55 -7.01
C ILE A 31 10.89 -10.54 -7.68
N LYS A 32 12.14 -10.12 -7.82
CA LYS A 32 13.24 -10.92 -8.38
C LYS A 32 14.57 -10.36 -7.89
N GLU A 33 15.62 -11.18 -7.96
CA GLU A 33 16.98 -10.72 -7.66
C GLU A 33 17.34 -9.48 -8.50
N GLY A 34 17.98 -8.52 -7.86
CA GLY A 34 18.39 -7.26 -8.47
C GLY A 34 17.32 -6.16 -8.54
N ILE A 35 16.06 -6.42 -8.17
CA ILE A 35 15.06 -5.34 -8.06
C ILE A 35 15.30 -4.50 -6.80
N THR A 36 15.13 -3.19 -6.90
CA THR A 36 15.17 -2.28 -5.75
C THR A 36 13.81 -2.16 -5.07
N THR A 37 13.81 -1.85 -3.78
CA THR A 37 12.57 -1.53 -3.03
C THR A 37 11.83 -0.34 -3.64
N LEU A 38 12.56 0.66 -4.14
CA LEU A 38 11.98 1.82 -4.81
C LEU A 38 11.27 1.47 -6.12
N GLU A 39 11.76 0.49 -6.88
CA GLU A 39 11.05 0.00 -8.08
C GLU A 39 9.75 -0.71 -7.70
N LEU A 40 9.76 -1.52 -6.65
CA LEU A 40 8.54 -2.16 -6.12
C LEU A 40 7.54 -1.12 -5.61
N ASP A 41 7.99 -0.06 -4.94
CA ASP A 41 7.16 1.06 -4.49
C ASP A 41 6.49 1.78 -5.67
N ARG A 42 7.25 2.07 -6.74
CA ARG A 42 6.71 2.68 -7.97
C ARG A 42 5.68 1.79 -8.65
N ILE A 43 5.92 0.48 -8.73
CA ILE A 43 4.96 -0.48 -9.28
C ILE A 43 3.64 -0.45 -8.50
N ALA A 44 3.73 -0.42 -7.16
CA ALA A 44 2.56 -0.32 -6.31
C ALA A 44 1.82 1.00 -6.52
N GLU A 45 2.54 2.13 -6.54
CA GLU A 45 1.98 3.46 -6.74
C GLU A 45 1.25 3.58 -8.08
N ASP A 46 1.91 3.19 -9.17
CA ASP A 46 1.36 3.24 -10.52
C ASP A 46 0.11 2.35 -10.62
N TYR A 47 0.15 1.16 -10.03
CA TYR A 47 -1.01 0.27 -10.01
C TYR A 47 -2.18 0.91 -9.24
N ILE A 48 -1.94 1.45 -8.06
CA ILE A 48 -2.98 2.08 -7.22
C ILE A 48 -3.61 3.27 -7.95
N ILE A 49 -2.80 4.17 -8.51
CA ILE A 49 -3.25 5.36 -9.23
C ILE A 49 -4.03 4.98 -10.49
N LYS A 50 -3.52 4.03 -11.28
CA LYS A 50 -4.17 3.55 -12.51
C LYS A 50 -5.58 3.00 -12.27
N HIS A 51 -5.84 2.47 -11.07
CA HIS A 51 -7.16 1.94 -10.69
C HIS A 51 -8.02 2.97 -9.93
N GLY A 52 -7.66 4.25 -9.98
CA GLY A 52 -8.46 5.35 -9.42
C GLY A 52 -8.43 5.44 -7.89
N ALA A 53 -7.42 4.87 -7.25
CA ALA A 53 -7.22 4.96 -5.81
C ALA A 53 -6.03 5.85 -5.45
N LYS A 54 -5.83 6.07 -4.14
CA LYS A 54 -4.72 6.86 -3.60
C LYS A 54 -3.86 5.97 -2.71
N PRO A 55 -2.52 6.03 -2.79
CA PRO A 55 -1.65 5.33 -1.86
C PRO A 55 -1.90 5.83 -0.43
N ALA A 56 -2.29 4.94 0.46
CA ALA A 56 -2.72 5.32 1.81
C ALA A 56 -1.56 5.84 2.67
N PHE A 57 -0.34 5.36 2.45
CA PHE A 57 0.81 5.71 3.26
C PHE A 57 1.53 6.97 2.77
N LYS A 58 1.41 7.31 1.49
CA LYS A 58 2.12 8.46 0.92
C LYS A 58 1.59 9.77 1.48
N GLY A 59 2.43 10.47 2.23
CA GLY A 59 2.10 11.69 2.96
C GLY A 59 1.43 11.46 4.33
N TYR A 60 1.27 10.21 4.77
CA TYR A 60 0.75 9.87 6.10
C TYR A 60 1.77 10.22 7.19
N GLY A 61 1.29 10.72 8.33
CA GLY A 61 2.13 11.12 9.46
C GLY A 61 2.00 12.60 9.82
N ILE A 62 2.82 13.05 10.78
CA ILE A 62 2.82 14.43 11.26
C ILE A 62 3.63 15.33 10.32
N LYS A 63 3.41 16.65 10.34
CA LYS A 63 4.03 17.62 9.41
C LYS A 63 5.55 17.44 9.21
N LYS A 64 6.30 17.07 10.25
CA LYS A 64 7.76 16.88 10.23
C LYS A 64 8.22 15.45 9.93
N ASN A 65 7.30 14.48 9.90
CA ASN A 65 7.60 13.07 9.73
C ASN A 65 6.49 12.42 8.88
N LYS A 66 6.41 12.84 7.62
CA LYS A 66 5.51 12.22 6.64
C LYS A 66 6.23 11.05 5.99
N PHE A 67 5.56 9.92 5.91
CA PHE A 67 5.99 8.79 5.10
C PHE A 67 5.94 9.20 3.62
N GLN A 68 7.01 8.96 2.87
CA GLN A 68 7.17 9.49 1.50
C GLN A 68 6.76 8.48 0.41
N HIS A 69 6.52 7.23 0.78
CA HIS A 69 6.33 6.10 -0.14
C HIS A 69 4.90 5.56 -0.12
N SER A 70 4.57 4.74 -1.12
CA SER A 70 3.24 4.18 -1.32
C SER A 70 3.03 2.87 -0.54
N ILE A 71 4.10 2.08 -0.37
CA ILE A 71 4.13 0.85 0.43
C ILE A 71 5.33 0.85 1.38
N CYS A 72 5.30 -0.06 2.35
CA CYS A 72 6.44 -0.33 3.24
C CYS A 72 7.09 -1.64 2.79
N ILE A 73 8.41 -1.69 2.74
CA ILE A 73 9.16 -2.90 2.38
C ILE A 73 10.23 -3.15 3.45
N SER A 74 10.01 -4.17 4.26
CA SER A 74 10.87 -4.50 5.40
C SER A 74 11.66 -5.77 5.08
N ILE A 75 12.96 -5.60 4.84
CA ILE A 75 13.89 -6.68 4.49
C ILE A 75 14.58 -7.20 5.74
N ASN A 76 14.66 -8.52 5.89
CA ASN A 76 15.43 -9.21 6.94
C ASN A 76 15.07 -8.77 8.37
N GLU A 77 15.94 -8.01 9.05
CA GLU A 77 15.77 -7.54 10.42
C GLU A 77 14.82 -6.32 10.56
N GLU A 78 14.44 -5.70 9.45
CA GLU A 78 13.46 -4.61 9.45
C GLU A 78 12.12 -5.11 9.99
N VAL A 79 11.64 -4.51 11.08
CA VAL A 79 10.44 -5.00 11.77
C VAL A 79 9.18 -4.67 10.98
N VAL A 80 8.95 -3.38 10.71
CA VAL A 80 7.83 -2.82 9.92
C VAL A 80 8.22 -1.42 9.44
N HIS A 81 7.47 -0.88 8.47
CA HIS A 81 7.64 0.50 7.97
C HIS A 81 9.01 0.79 7.31
N GLY A 82 9.66 -0.22 6.74
CA GLY A 82 10.86 -0.02 5.92
C GLY A 82 10.57 0.90 4.73
N ILE A 83 11.52 1.78 4.43
CA ILE A 83 11.49 2.81 3.38
C ILE A 83 12.33 2.36 2.19
#